data_AF-A0A1F7GY33-F1
#
_entry.id   AF-A0A1F7GY33-F1
#
_cell.length_a   1.000
_cell.length_b   1.000
_cell.length_c   1.000
_cell.angle_alpha   90.00
_cell.angle_beta   90.00
_cell.angle_gamma   90.00
#
_symmetry.space_group_name_H-M   'P 1'
#
loop_
_entity.id
_entity.type
_entity.pdbx_description
1 polymer ?
#
loop_
_entity_poly.entity_id
_entity_poly.type
_entity_poly.pdbx_seq_one_letter_code
_entity_poly.pdbx_strand_id
1 'polypeptide(L)'
;MLYRGIDFLRGLPEEVVSDKVIRRIQNDPGVIVLRALVATLRRLEYHDGIKDDFRADNLYYQVVRNLQRREDELFALYLPRIAEKVESRFGDSEERWYTVVNLARMVSTLFANQGAPYGVLDCRAKSNFGIWEKTRRYGHDPDEIFDSLGMRIVVKSEQDAYTLRDILLSNYDLMPEHTFSHSGKIHTPNRDTLQGRTIGQYGALYVNPIIDDEITEVQILPEDVYSDIEMWAPVALRGLAFYKQHFQD
;
A
#
# COMPACT_ATOMS: atom_id res chain seq x y z
N MET A 1 -15.54 26.32 -2.18
CA MET A 1 -15.68 25.52 -3.42
C MET A 1 -15.62 24.06 -2.96
N LEU A 2 -16.77 23.41 -2.74
CA LEU A 2 -16.89 22.10 -2.08
C LEU A 2 -16.68 20.93 -3.07
N TYR A 3 -15.87 19.96 -2.63
CA TYR A 3 -15.82 18.52 -2.96
C TYR A 3 -16.35 18.08 -4.34
N ARG A 4 -15.43 17.87 -5.29
CA ARG A 4 -15.70 17.20 -6.59
C ARG A 4 -15.36 15.70 -6.63
N GLY A 5 -14.64 15.15 -5.65
CA GLY A 5 -14.43 13.68 -5.54
C GLY A 5 -15.69 12.87 -5.22
N ILE A 6 -16.86 13.52 -5.11
CA ILE A 6 -18.16 12.88 -4.91
C ILE A 6 -18.73 12.37 -6.25
N ASP A 7 -18.26 12.84 -7.41
CA ASP A 7 -18.91 12.54 -8.71
C ASP A 7 -18.90 11.04 -9.10
N PHE A 8 -17.85 10.28 -8.75
CA PHE A 8 -17.83 8.81 -8.95
C PHE A 8 -18.87 8.07 -8.08
N LEU A 9 -19.17 8.62 -6.90
CA LEU A 9 -20.15 8.07 -5.95
C LEU A 9 -21.53 8.71 -6.09
N ARG A 10 -21.69 9.78 -6.90
CA ARG A 10 -22.99 10.42 -7.16
C ARG A 10 -23.91 9.45 -7.89
N GLY A 11 -25.04 9.15 -7.26
CA GLY A 11 -26.06 8.21 -7.75
C GLY A 11 -26.21 6.94 -6.91
N LEU A 12 -25.39 6.75 -5.88
CA LEU A 12 -25.62 5.72 -4.86
C LEU A 12 -26.39 6.35 -3.69
N PRO A 13 -27.49 5.73 -3.19
CA PRO A 13 -28.24 6.30 -2.07
C PRO A 13 -27.32 6.53 -0.86
N GLU A 14 -27.29 7.79 -0.39
CA GLU A 14 -26.39 8.34 0.63
C GLU A 14 -26.42 7.62 1.99
N GLU A 15 -27.41 6.75 2.25
CA GLU A 15 -27.74 6.35 3.62
C GLU A 15 -27.45 4.88 4.01
N VAL A 16 -26.99 3.97 3.13
CA VAL A 16 -26.94 2.53 3.52
C VAL A 16 -25.64 1.76 3.21
N VAL A 17 -24.63 2.38 2.57
CA VAL A 17 -23.27 1.77 2.45
C VAL A 17 -22.36 2.26 3.60
N SER A 18 -22.95 2.43 4.77
CA SER A 18 -22.32 2.99 5.97
C SER A 18 -21.32 2.01 6.59
N ASP A 19 -20.49 2.46 7.52
CA ASP A 19 -19.40 1.73 8.18
C ASP A 19 -19.72 0.29 8.62
N LYS A 20 -20.99 -0.08 8.71
CA LYS A 20 -21.46 -1.46 8.90
C LYS A 20 -20.90 -2.45 7.88
N VAL A 21 -20.83 -2.12 6.59
CA VAL A 21 -20.27 -3.04 5.57
C VAL A 21 -18.76 -3.19 5.75
N ILE A 22 -18.04 -2.07 5.96
CA ILE A 22 -16.61 -2.08 6.28
C ILE A 22 -16.35 -2.96 7.51
N ARG A 23 -17.11 -2.75 8.59
CA ARG A 23 -16.99 -3.57 9.81
C ARG A 23 -17.30 -5.04 9.55
N ARG A 24 -18.25 -5.37 8.67
CA ARG A 24 -18.54 -6.78 8.31
C ARG A 24 -17.36 -7.43 7.60
N ILE A 25 -16.76 -6.75 6.62
CA ILE A 25 -15.59 -7.25 5.90
C ILE A 25 -14.40 -7.36 6.86
N GLN A 26 -14.10 -6.31 7.62
CA GLN A 26 -12.96 -6.26 8.54
C GLN A 26 -13.09 -7.24 9.73
N ASN A 27 -14.31 -7.61 10.12
CA ASN A 27 -14.58 -8.58 11.19
C ASN A 27 -14.89 -9.99 10.67
N ASP A 28 -14.75 -10.27 9.37
CA ASP A 28 -14.84 -11.63 8.85
C ASP A 28 -13.73 -12.48 9.51
N PRO A 29 -14.04 -13.67 10.07
CA PRO A 29 -13.04 -14.47 10.76
C PRO A 29 -11.83 -14.81 9.89
N GLY A 30 -12.03 -15.06 8.59
CA GLY A 30 -10.95 -15.31 7.63
C GLY A 30 -10.06 -14.08 7.44
N VAL A 31 -10.66 -12.90 7.30
CA VAL A 31 -9.92 -11.63 7.24
C VAL A 31 -9.11 -11.38 8.52
N ILE A 32 -9.68 -11.63 9.70
CA ILE A 32 -8.98 -11.43 10.97
C ILE A 32 -7.78 -12.38 11.09
N VAL A 33 -7.96 -13.66 10.78
CA VAL A 33 -6.89 -14.67 10.84
C VAL A 33 -5.78 -14.34 9.84
N LEU A 34 -6.13 -14.00 8.61
CA LEU A 34 -5.15 -13.63 7.58
C LEU A 34 -4.39 -12.36 7.96
N ARG A 35 -5.06 -11.33 8.51
CA ARG A 35 -4.39 -10.13 9.04
C ARG A 35 -3.42 -10.45 10.17
N ALA A 36 -3.79 -11.34 11.09
CA ALA A 36 -2.90 -11.78 12.17
C ALA A 36 -1.68 -12.53 11.63
N LEU A 37 -1.87 -13.35 10.59
CA LEU A 37 -0.78 -14.08 9.94
C LEU A 37 0.15 -13.13 9.17
N VAL A 38 -0.38 -12.15 8.42
CA VAL A 38 0.43 -11.10 7.77
C VAL A 38 1.31 -10.39 8.80
N ALA A 39 0.73 -9.96 9.92
CA ALA A 39 1.47 -9.25 10.97
C ALA A 39 2.56 -10.14 11.60
N THR A 40 2.28 -11.43 11.79
CA THR A 40 3.24 -12.40 12.35
C THR A 40 4.39 -12.66 11.38
N LEU A 41 4.09 -12.95 10.12
CA LEU A 41 5.10 -13.22 9.09
C LEU A 41 5.98 -12.00 8.87
N ARG A 42 5.40 -10.80 8.77
CA ARG A 42 6.16 -9.55 8.64
C ARG A 42 7.17 -9.36 9.76
N ARG A 43 6.78 -9.68 11.01
CA ARG A 43 7.68 -9.60 12.17
C ARG A 43 8.83 -10.61 12.09
N LEU A 44 8.54 -11.85 11.69
CA LEU A 44 9.55 -12.89 11.52
C LEU A 44 10.53 -12.53 10.40
N GLU A 45 10.04 -12.05 9.27
CA GLU A 45 10.90 -11.65 8.14
C GLU A 45 11.85 -10.52 8.50
N TYR A 46 11.39 -9.57 9.30
CA TYR A 46 12.20 -8.44 9.75
C TYR A 46 13.27 -8.84 10.78
N HIS A 47 12.92 -9.64 11.80
CA HIS A 47 13.86 -10.02 12.85
C HIS A 47 14.80 -11.17 12.48
N ASP A 48 14.30 -12.16 11.73
CA ASP A 48 15.04 -13.38 11.43
C ASP A 48 15.80 -13.28 10.08
N GLY A 49 15.67 -12.14 9.39
CA GLY A 49 16.54 -11.76 8.28
C GLY A 49 16.38 -12.64 7.04
N ILE A 50 15.21 -12.57 6.39
CA ILE A 50 15.08 -13.15 5.05
C ILE A 50 15.55 -12.11 4.02
N LYS A 51 16.77 -12.30 3.51
CA LYS A 51 17.31 -11.54 2.36
C LYS A 51 16.46 -11.76 1.09
N ASP A 52 16.40 -10.70 0.30
CA ASP A 52 15.48 -10.39 -0.81
C ASP A 52 15.77 -11.24 -2.09
N ASP A 53 14.97 -11.30 -3.17
CA ASP A 53 14.55 -10.12 -3.96
C ASP A 53 13.21 -10.17 -4.74
N PHE A 54 12.50 -11.28 -4.98
CA PHE A 54 11.17 -11.20 -5.61
C PHE A 54 10.23 -12.33 -5.24
N ARG A 55 9.14 -11.97 -4.57
CA ARG A 55 8.36 -12.88 -3.74
C ARG A 55 6.92 -13.03 -4.20
N ALA A 56 6.69 -13.34 -5.47
CA ALA A 56 5.41 -13.93 -5.87
C ALA A 56 5.16 -15.28 -5.15
N ASP A 57 6.24 -15.97 -4.74
CA ASP A 57 6.24 -17.31 -4.16
C ASP A 57 6.56 -17.37 -2.65
N ASN A 58 6.82 -16.23 -1.98
CA ASN A 58 7.00 -16.25 -0.52
C ASN A 58 5.63 -16.34 0.17
N LEU A 59 5.58 -17.19 1.20
CA LEU A 59 4.45 -17.33 2.10
C LEU A 59 3.85 -15.99 2.56
N TYR A 60 4.65 -14.98 2.94
CA TYR A 60 4.13 -13.66 3.32
C TYR A 60 3.27 -13.03 2.23
N TYR A 61 3.78 -12.97 0.99
CA TYR A 61 3.06 -12.38 -0.13
C TYR A 61 1.85 -13.21 -0.54
N GLN A 62 1.95 -14.55 -0.48
CA GLN A 62 0.79 -15.42 -0.69
C GLN A 62 -0.30 -15.16 0.35
N VAL A 63 0.06 -14.93 1.61
CA VAL A 63 -0.90 -14.59 2.66
C VAL A 63 -1.48 -13.19 2.46
N VAL A 64 -0.68 -12.19 2.05
CA VAL A 64 -1.18 -10.84 1.73
C VAL A 64 -2.15 -10.90 0.54
N ARG A 65 -1.81 -11.62 -0.53
CA ARG A 65 -2.70 -11.84 -1.69
C ARG A 65 -3.99 -12.53 -1.28
N ASN A 66 -3.92 -13.60 -0.47
CA ASN A 66 -5.11 -14.27 0.04
C ASN A 66 -5.98 -13.37 0.94
N LEU A 67 -5.36 -12.52 1.77
CA LEU A 67 -6.09 -11.52 2.56
C LEU A 67 -6.85 -10.56 1.63
N GLN A 68 -6.17 -10.03 0.62
CA GLN A 68 -6.74 -9.07 -0.32
C GLN A 68 -7.85 -9.69 -1.17
N ARG A 69 -7.64 -10.90 -1.68
CA ARG A 69 -8.65 -11.68 -2.38
C ARG A 69 -9.88 -11.90 -1.51
N ARG A 70 -9.71 -12.26 -0.23
CA ARG A 70 -10.84 -12.43 0.69
C ARG A 70 -11.60 -11.13 0.94
N GLU A 71 -10.89 -10.01 1.09
CA GLU A 71 -11.50 -8.68 1.20
C GLU A 71 -12.29 -8.32 -0.07
N ASP A 72 -11.74 -8.59 -1.25
CA ASP A 72 -12.37 -8.31 -2.55
C ASP A 72 -13.57 -9.22 -2.82
N GLU A 73 -13.51 -10.50 -2.47
CA GLU A 73 -14.65 -11.44 -2.52
C GLU A 73 -15.82 -10.95 -1.66
N LEU A 74 -15.54 -10.52 -0.43
CA LEU A 74 -16.57 -9.99 0.48
C LEU A 74 -17.08 -8.62 0.00
N PHE A 75 -16.22 -7.80 -0.59
CA PHE A 75 -16.59 -6.52 -1.17
C PHE A 75 -17.55 -6.71 -2.36
N ALA A 76 -17.24 -7.64 -3.27
CA ALA A 76 -18.12 -8.01 -4.37
C ALA A 76 -19.45 -8.60 -3.87
N LEU A 77 -19.44 -9.36 -2.77
CA LEU A 77 -20.66 -9.90 -2.17
C LEU A 77 -21.56 -8.81 -1.57
N TYR A 78 -20.99 -7.90 -0.79
CA TYR A 78 -21.78 -6.89 -0.07
C TYR A 78 -22.11 -5.66 -0.91
N LEU A 79 -21.25 -5.30 -1.88
CA LEU A 79 -21.34 -4.08 -2.69
C LEU A 79 -21.00 -4.36 -4.17
N PRO A 80 -21.72 -5.27 -4.85
CA PRO A 80 -21.35 -5.77 -6.17
C PRO A 80 -21.19 -4.66 -7.22
N ARG A 81 -22.13 -3.71 -7.29
CA ARG A 81 -22.08 -2.59 -8.25
C ARG A 81 -20.91 -1.64 -8.02
N ILE A 82 -20.45 -1.52 -6.78
CA ILE A 82 -19.31 -0.65 -6.45
C ILE A 82 -18.02 -1.40 -6.75
N ALA A 83 -17.94 -2.68 -6.38
CA ALA A 83 -16.82 -3.55 -6.70
C ALA A 83 -16.57 -3.60 -8.21
N GLU A 84 -17.63 -3.82 -9.02
CA GLU A 84 -17.56 -3.82 -10.48
C GLU A 84 -17.02 -2.49 -11.04
N LYS A 85 -17.47 -1.34 -10.51
CA LYS A 85 -16.96 -0.03 -10.94
C LYS A 85 -15.47 0.13 -10.62
N VAL A 86 -15.04 -0.28 -9.43
CA VAL A 86 -13.62 -0.19 -9.02
C VAL A 86 -12.79 -1.13 -9.89
N GLU A 87 -13.20 -2.38 -10.08
CA GLU A 87 -12.50 -3.35 -10.92
C GLU A 87 -12.43 -2.91 -12.38
N SER A 88 -13.51 -2.34 -12.93
CA SER A 88 -13.49 -1.80 -14.30
C SER A 88 -12.49 -0.66 -14.49
N ARG A 89 -12.14 0.05 -13.41
CA ARG A 89 -11.22 1.19 -13.44
C ARG A 89 -9.77 0.80 -13.17
N PHE A 90 -9.55 -0.08 -12.20
CA PHE A 90 -8.22 -0.43 -11.71
C PHE A 90 -7.77 -1.85 -12.07
N GLY A 91 -8.64 -2.62 -12.73
CA GLY A 91 -8.40 -4.02 -13.04
C GLY A 91 -8.48 -4.95 -11.83
N ASP A 92 -8.14 -6.19 -12.09
CA ASP A 92 -8.05 -7.23 -11.07
C ASP A 92 -6.85 -6.97 -10.13
N SER A 93 -6.98 -7.35 -8.86
CA SER A 93 -5.90 -7.15 -7.89
C SER A 93 -4.71 -8.09 -8.12
N GLU A 94 -4.91 -9.29 -8.68
CA GLU A 94 -3.84 -10.22 -9.03
C GLU A 94 -3.04 -9.74 -10.24
N GLU A 95 -3.71 -9.18 -11.26
CA GLU A 95 -3.02 -8.58 -12.41
C GLU A 95 -2.11 -7.41 -11.99
N ARG A 96 -2.59 -6.56 -11.07
CA ARG A 96 -1.77 -5.50 -10.48
C ARG A 96 -0.61 -6.01 -9.64
N TRP A 97 -0.77 -7.17 -8.98
CA TRP A 97 0.35 -7.82 -8.30
C TRP A 97 1.46 -8.21 -9.27
N TYR A 98 1.12 -8.80 -10.42
CA TYR A 98 2.12 -9.10 -11.46
C TYR A 98 2.79 -7.82 -11.98
N THR A 99 1.99 -6.77 -12.17
CA THR A 99 2.47 -5.46 -12.64
C THR A 99 3.48 -4.86 -11.66
N VAL A 100 3.09 -4.65 -10.40
CA VAL A 100 3.99 -4.03 -9.39
C VAL A 100 5.26 -4.85 -9.16
N VAL A 101 5.16 -6.18 -9.27
CA VAL A 101 6.33 -7.07 -9.18
C VAL A 101 7.31 -6.81 -10.32
N ASN A 102 6.83 -6.67 -11.56
CA ASN A 102 7.69 -6.39 -12.70
C ASN A 102 8.32 -5.00 -12.61
N LEU A 103 7.54 -3.98 -12.24
CA LEU A 103 8.05 -2.63 -12.04
C LEU A 103 9.14 -2.60 -10.96
N ALA A 104 8.93 -3.33 -9.87
CA ALA A 104 9.87 -3.38 -8.77
C ALA A 104 11.18 -4.12 -9.17
N ARG A 105 11.12 -5.09 -10.10
CA ARG A 105 12.32 -5.69 -10.73
C ARG A 105 13.10 -4.68 -11.56
N MET A 106 12.41 -3.81 -12.28
CA MET A 106 13.04 -2.73 -13.06
C MET A 106 13.76 -1.74 -12.14
N VAL A 107 13.13 -1.34 -11.04
CA VAL A 107 13.74 -0.46 -10.03
C VAL A 107 14.95 -1.12 -9.35
N SER A 108 14.82 -2.39 -8.93
CA SER A 108 15.94 -3.16 -8.38
C SER A 108 17.12 -3.23 -9.34
N THR A 109 16.86 -3.55 -10.62
CA THR A 109 17.89 -3.61 -11.67
C THR A 109 18.55 -2.24 -11.89
N LEU A 110 17.76 -1.16 -11.90
CA LEU A 110 18.27 0.20 -12.01
C LEU A 110 19.23 0.53 -10.86
N PHE A 111 18.85 0.24 -9.62
CA PHE A 111 19.69 0.50 -8.45
C PHE A 111 20.98 -0.34 -8.45
N ALA A 112 20.89 -1.62 -8.83
CA ALA A 112 22.05 -2.48 -8.99
C ALA A 112 23.04 -1.93 -10.04
N ASN A 113 22.53 -1.48 -11.19
CA ASN A 113 23.35 -0.88 -12.26
C ASN A 113 24.01 0.44 -11.85
N GLN A 114 23.38 1.20 -10.96
CA GLN A 114 23.92 2.46 -10.40
C GLN A 114 24.80 2.24 -9.17
N GLY A 115 25.00 0.98 -8.73
CA GLY A 115 25.78 0.65 -7.54
C GLY A 115 25.16 1.19 -6.24
N ALA A 116 23.85 1.42 -6.23
CA ALA A 116 23.15 2.02 -5.10
C ALA A 116 22.53 0.92 -4.22
N PRO A 117 23.05 0.70 -2.99
CA PRO A 117 22.56 -0.37 -2.13
C PRO A 117 21.21 0.02 -1.51
N TYR A 118 20.31 -0.95 -1.44
CA TYR A 118 19.11 -0.91 -0.59
C TYR A 118 19.09 -2.15 0.31
N GLY A 119 18.39 -2.06 1.44
CA GLY A 119 18.25 -3.17 2.38
C GLY A 119 17.14 -4.13 1.98
N VAL A 120 15.93 -3.60 1.79
CA VAL A 120 14.74 -4.35 1.39
C VAL A 120 13.96 -3.56 0.34
N LEU A 121 13.47 -4.22 -0.69
CA LEU A 121 12.50 -3.69 -1.64
C LEU A 121 11.21 -4.53 -1.57
N ASP A 122 10.24 -4.02 -0.81
CA ASP A 122 8.89 -4.59 -0.70
C ASP A 122 7.98 -3.97 -1.78
N CYS A 123 7.05 -4.75 -2.32
CA CYS A 123 6.08 -4.27 -3.29
C CYS A 123 4.68 -4.74 -2.94
N ARG A 124 3.66 -3.96 -3.31
CA ARG A 124 2.28 -4.29 -2.98
C ARG A 124 1.30 -3.67 -3.96
N ALA A 125 0.40 -4.49 -4.48
CA ALA A 125 -0.83 -4.00 -5.09
C ALA A 125 -1.90 -3.82 -4.02
N LYS A 126 -2.73 -2.78 -4.12
CA LYS A 126 -3.86 -2.58 -3.21
C LYS A 126 -5.09 -3.37 -3.68
N SER A 127 -5.86 -3.92 -2.74
CA SER A 127 -7.15 -4.58 -3.04
C SER A 127 -8.17 -3.57 -3.56
N ASN A 128 -9.16 -4.03 -4.34
CA ASN A 128 -10.27 -3.19 -4.79
C ASN A 128 -11.07 -2.63 -3.61
N PHE A 129 -11.29 -3.44 -2.57
CA PHE A 129 -11.85 -3.00 -1.30
C PHE A 129 -11.03 -1.87 -0.67
N GLY A 130 -9.71 -2.01 -0.61
CA GLY A 130 -8.82 -1.02 -0.02
C GLY A 130 -8.76 0.30 -0.79
N ILE A 131 -8.88 0.24 -2.13
CA ILE A 131 -9.02 1.43 -2.98
C ILE A 131 -10.32 2.15 -2.65
N TRP A 132 -11.45 1.44 -2.69
CA TRP A 132 -12.75 2.02 -2.35
C TRP A 132 -12.78 2.64 -0.95
N GLU A 133 -12.23 1.95 0.05
CA GLU A 133 -12.15 2.46 1.42
C GLU A 133 -11.36 3.78 1.46
N LYS A 134 -10.25 3.88 0.70
CA LYS A 134 -9.44 5.09 0.59
C LYS A 134 -10.19 6.22 -0.11
N THR A 135 -10.83 5.96 -1.24
CA THR A 135 -11.69 6.92 -1.96
C THR A 135 -12.68 7.57 -1.01
N ARG A 136 -13.40 6.73 -0.24
CA ARG A 136 -14.41 7.18 0.71
C ARG A 136 -13.81 7.98 1.86
N ARG A 137 -12.72 7.49 2.47
CA ARG A 137 -12.13 8.10 3.67
C ARG A 137 -11.63 9.52 3.41
N TYR A 138 -11.05 9.75 2.25
CA TYR A 138 -10.43 11.04 1.93
C TYR A 138 -11.26 11.89 0.96
N GLY A 139 -12.40 11.37 0.49
CA GLY A 139 -13.25 12.05 -0.50
C GLY A 139 -12.51 12.32 -1.81
N HIS A 140 -11.50 11.50 -2.13
CA HIS A 140 -10.73 11.59 -3.36
C HIS A 140 -11.56 11.09 -4.54
N ASP A 141 -11.32 11.66 -5.71
CA ASP A 141 -11.71 10.99 -6.95
C ASP A 141 -10.92 9.66 -7.03
N PRO A 142 -11.50 8.53 -7.45
CA PRO A 142 -10.72 7.33 -7.75
C PRO A 142 -9.53 7.60 -8.68
N ASP A 143 -9.66 8.54 -9.62
CA ASP A 143 -8.58 8.97 -10.50
C ASP A 143 -7.40 9.61 -9.74
N GLU A 144 -7.55 9.88 -8.44
CA GLU A 144 -6.52 10.40 -7.55
C GLU A 144 -5.88 9.32 -6.65
N ILE A 145 -6.18 8.04 -6.88
CA ILE A 145 -5.64 6.92 -6.11
C ILE A 145 -4.43 6.35 -6.85
N PHE A 146 -3.28 6.94 -6.57
CA PHE A 146 -1.99 6.55 -7.16
C PHE A 146 -1.24 5.48 -6.38
N ASP A 147 -1.77 5.06 -5.23
CA ASP A 147 -1.22 3.98 -4.40
C ASP A 147 -1.96 2.66 -4.63
N SER A 148 -2.47 2.45 -5.86
CA SER A 148 -2.93 1.15 -6.35
C SER A 148 -1.75 0.20 -6.52
N LEU A 149 -0.60 0.72 -6.97
CA LEU A 149 0.69 0.06 -7.06
C LEU A 149 1.66 0.78 -6.11
N GLY A 150 2.26 0.04 -5.19
CA GLY A 150 3.15 0.60 -4.18
C GLY A 150 4.47 -0.17 -4.08
N MET A 151 5.57 0.56 -3.95
CA MET A 151 6.86 0.01 -3.58
C MET A 151 7.35 0.66 -2.30
N ARG A 152 8.05 -0.11 -1.50
CA ARG A 152 8.69 0.36 -0.29
C ARG A 152 10.13 -0.08 -0.26
N ILE A 153 11.02 0.88 -0.06
CA ILE A 153 12.45 0.68 -0.13
C ILE A 153 13.03 1.07 1.22
N VAL A 154 13.55 0.07 1.91
CA VAL A 154 14.17 0.23 3.23
C VAL A 154 15.67 0.36 3.03
N VAL A 155 16.25 1.42 3.59
CA VAL A 155 17.67 1.74 3.47
C VAL A 155 18.35 1.89 4.83
N LYS A 156 19.67 1.81 4.87
CA LYS A 156 20.42 1.88 6.14
C LYS A 156 20.49 3.29 6.73
N SER A 157 20.39 4.31 5.88
CA SER A 157 20.57 5.70 6.29
C SER A 157 19.67 6.65 5.51
N GLU A 158 19.42 7.83 6.07
CA GLU A 158 18.72 8.90 5.35
C GLU A 158 19.48 9.33 4.09
N GLN A 159 20.83 9.33 4.12
CA GLN A 159 21.64 9.65 2.95
C GLN A 159 21.42 8.67 1.79
N ASP A 160 21.32 7.38 2.10
CA ASP A 160 20.98 6.37 1.09
C ASP A 160 19.56 6.60 0.55
N ALA A 161 18.62 7.04 1.40
CA ALA A 161 17.25 7.33 0.98
C ALA A 161 17.22 8.44 -0.08
N TYR A 162 17.93 9.55 0.16
CA TYR A 162 18.06 10.64 -0.81
C TYR A 162 18.79 10.20 -2.07
N THR A 163 19.83 9.37 -1.94
CA THR A 163 20.57 8.84 -3.09
C THR A 163 19.65 8.03 -4.02
N LEU A 164 18.85 7.11 -3.45
CA LEU A 164 17.89 6.33 -4.23
C LEU A 164 16.77 7.21 -4.82
N ARG A 165 16.31 8.23 -4.07
CA ARG A 165 15.34 9.21 -4.57
C ARG A 165 15.88 9.89 -5.83
N ASP A 166 17.10 10.42 -5.77
CA ASP A 166 17.69 11.18 -6.88
C ASP A 166 17.95 10.29 -8.11
N ILE A 167 18.25 8.99 -7.91
CA ILE A 167 18.30 8.02 -9.01
C ILE A 167 16.94 7.88 -9.69
N LEU A 168 15.85 7.72 -8.93
CA LEU A 168 14.51 7.63 -9.51
C LEU A 168 14.14 8.92 -10.27
N LEU A 169 14.40 10.09 -9.67
CA LEU A 169 14.14 11.39 -10.28
C LEU A 169 14.96 11.65 -11.56
N SER A 170 16.11 11.01 -11.70
CA SER A 170 16.97 11.15 -12.87
C SER A 170 16.63 10.18 -14.01
N ASN A 171 15.87 9.12 -13.73
CA ASN A 171 15.62 8.03 -14.69
C ASN A 171 14.15 7.89 -15.08
N TYR A 172 13.22 8.46 -14.31
CA TYR A 172 11.79 8.38 -14.59
C TYR A 172 11.16 9.76 -14.56
N ASP A 173 10.23 9.97 -15.50
CA ASP A 173 9.31 11.09 -15.41
C ASP A 173 8.41 10.91 -14.19
N LEU A 174 8.09 12.03 -13.55
CA LEU A 174 7.15 12.03 -12.45
C LEU A 174 5.72 12.21 -12.95
N MET A 175 4.81 11.68 -12.16
CA MET A 175 3.41 12.04 -12.26
C MET A 175 3.24 13.58 -12.28
N PRO A 176 2.40 14.14 -13.17
CA PRO A 176 2.19 15.58 -13.21
C PRO A 176 1.61 16.15 -11.90
N GLU A 177 2.11 17.32 -11.46
CA GLU A 177 1.66 17.95 -10.21
C GLU A 177 0.17 18.28 -10.17
N HIS A 178 -0.43 18.61 -11.33
CA HIS A 178 -1.83 19.00 -11.41
C HIS A 178 -2.79 17.87 -11.01
N THR A 179 -2.33 16.62 -11.07
CA THR A 179 -3.11 15.45 -10.64
C THR A 179 -3.26 15.35 -9.12
N PHE A 180 -2.52 16.16 -8.35
CA PHE A 180 -2.64 16.27 -6.88
C PHE A 180 -3.46 17.49 -6.44
N SER A 181 -4.09 18.21 -7.37
CA SER A 181 -4.71 19.52 -7.14
C SER A 181 -5.77 19.54 -6.02
N HIS A 182 -6.50 18.45 -5.78
CA HIS A 182 -7.50 18.37 -4.71
C HIS A 182 -6.93 18.06 -3.32
N SER A 183 -5.64 17.73 -3.21
CA SER A 183 -4.97 17.38 -1.95
C SER A 183 -4.44 18.59 -1.15
N GLY A 184 -4.69 19.82 -1.62
CA GLY A 184 -4.35 21.04 -0.88
C GLY A 184 -2.85 21.31 -0.71
N LYS A 185 -2.00 20.91 -1.67
CA LYS A 185 -0.51 20.97 -1.62
C LYS A 185 0.14 20.05 -0.58
N ILE A 186 -0.63 19.18 0.09
CA ILE A 186 -0.11 18.22 1.09
C ILE A 186 0.51 17.00 0.41
N HIS A 187 0.02 16.65 -0.79
CA HIS A 187 0.55 15.58 -1.61
C HIS A 187 1.13 16.16 -2.90
N THR A 188 2.32 15.71 -3.25
CA THR A 188 3.07 16.10 -4.44
C THR A 188 3.75 14.86 -5.02
N PRO A 189 4.06 14.83 -6.34
CA PRO A 189 4.73 13.69 -6.98
C PRO A 189 6.10 13.34 -6.40
N ASN A 190 6.73 14.31 -5.73
CA ASN A 190 7.94 14.14 -4.95
C ASN A 190 7.72 14.86 -3.61
N ARG A 191 7.67 14.10 -2.52
CA ARG A 191 7.38 14.62 -1.19
C ARG A 191 8.39 14.07 -0.18
N ASP A 192 9.01 14.97 0.55
CA ASP A 192 9.93 14.67 1.64
C ASP A 192 9.23 14.86 2.98
N THR A 193 9.00 13.76 3.70
CA THR A 193 8.54 13.81 5.10
C THR A 193 9.58 13.28 6.08
N LEU A 194 10.82 13.06 5.63
CA LEU A 194 11.95 12.75 6.51
C LEU A 194 12.42 14.03 7.21
N GLN A 195 12.47 15.15 6.49
CA GLN A 195 12.82 16.45 7.08
C GLN A 195 11.77 16.90 8.10
N GLY A 196 12.18 17.01 9.37
CA GLY A 196 11.33 17.49 10.46
C GLY A 196 10.64 16.41 11.29
N ARG A 197 11.02 15.13 11.13
CA ARG A 197 10.49 14.04 11.96
C ARG A 197 10.80 14.26 13.45
N THR A 198 9.77 14.18 14.29
CA THR A 198 9.92 13.97 15.74
C THR A 198 9.77 12.48 16.07
N ILE A 199 10.25 12.05 17.24
CA ILE A 199 10.13 10.65 17.70
C ILE A 199 8.66 10.19 17.59
N GLY A 200 8.40 9.12 16.84
CA GLY A 200 7.06 8.56 16.63
C GLY A 200 6.27 9.14 15.45
N GLN A 201 6.85 10.03 14.64
CA GLN A 201 6.24 10.49 13.38
C GLN A 201 6.72 9.68 12.18
N TYR A 202 5.77 9.34 11.31
CA TYR A 202 6.03 8.69 10.03
C TYR A 202 6.88 9.59 9.13
N GLY A 203 8.09 9.13 8.79
CA GLY A 203 8.98 9.81 7.85
C GLY A 203 9.34 8.93 6.65
N ALA A 204 9.03 9.37 5.43
CA ALA A 204 9.51 8.73 4.22
C ALA A 204 9.71 9.77 3.11
N LEU A 205 10.54 9.42 2.14
CA LEU A 205 10.56 10.09 0.84
C LEU A 205 9.54 9.38 -0.04
N TYR A 206 8.56 10.12 -0.52
CA TYR A 206 7.56 9.64 -1.46
C TYR A 206 7.92 10.14 -2.86
N VAL A 207 7.96 9.22 -3.82
CA VAL A 207 8.15 9.53 -5.23
C VAL A 207 7.07 8.79 -6.02
N ASN A 208 6.45 9.46 -6.99
CA ASN A 208 5.44 8.87 -7.88
C ASN A 208 5.99 8.84 -9.32
N PRO A 209 6.99 7.99 -9.62
CA PRO A 209 7.51 7.84 -10.98
C PRO A 209 6.48 7.15 -11.89
N ILE A 210 6.58 7.45 -13.18
CA ILE A 210 5.95 6.71 -14.27
C ILE A 210 6.98 5.68 -14.75
N ILE A 211 6.71 4.40 -14.53
CA ILE A 211 7.58 3.28 -14.88
C ILE A 211 6.78 2.36 -15.80
N ASP A 212 7.23 2.18 -17.05
CA ASP A 212 6.51 1.37 -18.05
C ASP A 212 5.03 1.79 -18.20
N ASP A 213 4.81 3.10 -18.37
CA ASP A 213 3.49 3.76 -18.44
C ASP A 213 2.60 3.63 -17.19
N GLU A 214 3.10 3.00 -16.12
CA GLU A 214 2.38 2.82 -14.86
C GLU A 214 2.85 3.79 -13.78
N ILE A 215 1.90 4.41 -13.08
CA ILE A 215 2.18 5.28 -11.94
C ILE A 215 2.33 4.41 -10.69
N THR A 216 3.48 4.48 -10.05
CA THR A 216 3.73 3.72 -8.82
C THR A 216 4.10 4.65 -7.67
N GLU A 217 3.48 4.49 -6.49
CA GLU A 217 3.94 5.19 -5.29
C GLU A 217 5.15 4.46 -4.69
N VAL A 218 6.33 5.09 -4.75
CA VAL A 218 7.57 4.59 -4.14
C VAL A 218 7.82 5.32 -2.82
N GLN A 219 7.89 4.55 -1.73
CA GLN A 219 8.18 5.03 -0.38
C GLN A 219 9.60 4.60 0.00
N ILE A 220 10.52 5.54 0.16
CA ILE A 220 11.90 5.27 0.58
C ILE A 220 12.06 5.73 2.03
N LEU A 221 12.48 4.83 2.91
CA LEU A 221 12.61 5.12 4.33
C LEU A 221 13.78 4.38 4.96
N PRO A 222 14.42 4.95 5.99
CA PRO A 222 15.48 4.23 6.69
C PRO A 222 14.92 3.13 7.62
N GLU A 223 15.77 2.15 7.95
CA GLU A 223 15.44 0.98 8.77
C GLU A 223 14.83 1.31 10.14
N ASP A 224 15.26 2.41 10.77
CA ASP A 224 14.72 2.89 12.05
C ASP A 224 13.26 3.36 11.92
N VAL A 225 12.91 4.00 10.80
CA VAL A 225 11.52 4.40 10.53
C VAL A 225 10.67 3.18 10.16
N TYR A 226 11.21 2.28 9.33
CA TYR A 226 10.50 1.05 8.96
C TYR A 226 10.16 0.20 10.19
N SER A 227 11.14 0.10 11.10
CA SER A 227 11.00 -0.49 12.42
C SER A 227 9.80 0.06 13.19
N ASP A 228 9.71 1.38 13.32
CA ASP A 228 8.63 2.03 14.05
C ASP A 228 7.25 1.83 13.39
N ILE A 229 7.20 1.80 12.06
CA ILE A 229 5.95 1.62 11.29
C ILE A 229 5.42 0.20 11.43
N GLU A 230 6.31 -0.78 11.26
CA GLU A 230 5.92 -2.19 11.13
C GLU A 230 5.93 -2.96 12.45
N MET A 231 6.59 -2.43 13.49
CA MET A 231 6.62 -3.01 14.83
C MET A 231 5.54 -2.46 15.77
N TRP A 232 4.46 -1.84 15.27
CA TRP A 232 3.29 -1.52 16.09
C TRP A 232 2.62 -2.81 16.63
N ALA A 233 3.16 -3.29 17.75
CA ALA A 233 2.75 -4.46 18.52
C ALA A 233 1.23 -4.59 18.83
N PRO A 234 0.43 -3.50 18.95
CA PRO A 234 -0.99 -3.64 19.31
C PRO A 234 -1.87 -4.37 18.28
N VAL A 235 -1.46 -4.48 17.01
CA VAL A 235 -2.25 -5.18 15.97
C VAL A 235 -1.98 -6.68 16.00
N ALA A 236 -0.71 -7.08 16.09
CA ALA A 236 -0.32 -8.48 16.24
C ALA A 236 -0.86 -9.10 17.55
N LEU A 237 -0.82 -8.35 18.65
CA LEU A 237 -1.38 -8.78 19.94
C LEU A 237 -2.91 -8.94 19.89
N ARG A 238 -3.62 -8.09 19.15
CA ARG A 238 -5.07 -8.22 18.95
C ARG A 238 -5.44 -9.41 18.07
N GLY A 239 -4.69 -9.66 17.00
CA GLY A 239 -4.87 -10.85 16.16
C GLY A 239 -4.62 -12.15 16.92
N LEU A 240 -3.54 -12.18 17.72
CA LEU A 240 -3.21 -13.32 18.57
C LEU A 240 -4.28 -13.53 19.67
N ALA A 241 -4.74 -12.47 20.33
CA ALA A 241 -5.80 -12.55 21.33
C ALA A 241 -7.13 -13.04 20.74
N PHE A 242 -7.50 -12.57 19.54
CA PHE A 242 -8.69 -13.05 18.84
C PHE A 242 -8.58 -14.54 18.50
N TYR A 243 -7.43 -14.98 17.96
CA TYR A 243 -7.18 -16.39 17.66
C TYR A 243 -7.31 -17.27 18.91
N LYS A 244 -6.65 -16.88 20.02
CA LYS A 244 -6.73 -17.62 21.28
C LYS A 244 -8.15 -17.69 21.85
N GLN A 245 -8.94 -16.64 21.68
CA GLN A 245 -10.31 -16.59 22.20
C GLN A 245 -11.30 -17.43 21.39
N HIS A 246 -11.05 -17.66 20.10
CA HIS A 246 -12.04 -18.25 19.18
C HIS A 246 -11.60 -19.59 18.57
N PHE A 247 -10.32 -19.95 18.66
CA PHE A 247 -9.75 -21.10 17.97
C PHE A 247 -8.74 -21.90 18.80
N GLN A 248 -8.49 -21.55 20.07
CA GLN A 248 -7.82 -22.44 21.01
C GLN A 248 -8.85 -22.97 21.99
N ASP A 249 -9.04 -24.30 21.96
CA ASP A 249 -9.60 -25.09 23.07
C ASP A 249 -8.60 -25.17 24.23
#